data_AF-A0A957R626-F1
#
_entry.id   AF-A0A957R626-F1
#
_cell.length_a   1.000
_cell.length_b   1.000
_cell.length_c   1.000
_cell.angle_alpha   90.00
_cell.angle_beta   90.00
_cell.angle_gamma   90.00
#
_symmetry.space_group_name_H-M   'P 1'
#
loop_
_entity.id
_entity.type
_entity.pdbx_description
1 polymer ?
#
loop_
_entity_poly.entity_id
_entity_poly.type
_entity_poly.pdbx_seq_one_letter_code
_entity_poly.pdbx_strand_id
1 'polypeptide(L)'
;MAKPTIKIIVASYILISIAVNAEELAMKEHVVQLNLPESIYEPLNQIAAATGMSLDEVIVQTLKGGMPPSLKKVPSAFHDELLSLNKMDDIQLWNVIQGKEKEGPSIDHEHETADFPMLRRAYAFSLLKWRGHPVPSPHEMMLE
;
A
#
# COMPACT_ATOMS: atom_id res chain seq x y z
N MET A 1 -2.69 34.45 -43.98
CA MET A 1 -2.15 33.90 -42.72
C MET A 1 -3.29 33.24 -41.97
N ALA A 2 -3.34 31.90 -42.00
CA ALA A 2 -4.40 31.09 -41.41
C ALA A 2 -4.09 30.78 -39.93
N LYS A 3 -5.06 30.98 -39.04
CA LYS A 3 -5.02 30.49 -37.66
C LYS A 3 -5.57 29.06 -37.63
N PRO A 4 -4.83 28.04 -37.17
CA PRO A 4 -5.42 26.73 -36.93
C PRO A 4 -6.33 26.78 -35.70
N THR A 5 -7.62 26.56 -35.92
CA THR A 5 -8.61 26.34 -34.86
C THR A 5 -8.66 24.83 -34.60
N ILE A 6 -8.19 24.40 -33.43
CA ILE A 6 -8.28 23.00 -33.00
C ILE A 6 -9.73 22.74 -32.59
N LYS A 7 -10.43 21.92 -33.38
CA LYS A 7 -11.73 21.35 -33.02
C LYS A 7 -11.48 20.15 -32.10
N ILE A 8 -11.83 20.27 -30.81
CA ILE A 8 -11.94 19.10 -29.94
C ILE A 8 -13.33 18.50 -30.19
N ILE A 9 -13.33 17.28 -30.73
CA ILE A 9 -14.53 16.49 -31.02
C ILE A 9 -14.97 15.82 -29.71
N VAL A 10 -16.22 16.04 -29.33
CA VAL A 10 -16.91 15.35 -28.24
C VAL A 10 -17.61 14.12 -28.82
N ALA A 11 -17.36 12.94 -28.25
CA ALA A 11 -18.16 11.72 -28.43
C ALA A 11 -18.36 11.12 -27.02
N SER A 12 -19.48 11.33 -26.34
CA SER A 12 -20.82 10.73 -26.53
C SER A 12 -20.81 9.22 -26.43
N TYR A 13 -21.00 8.68 -25.21
CA TYR A 13 -21.52 7.34 -24.83
C TYR A 13 -21.40 7.33 -23.29
N ILE A 14 -22.44 7.43 -22.46
CA ILE A 14 -23.46 6.42 -22.19
C ILE A 14 -24.59 7.10 -21.40
N LEU A 15 -25.80 7.07 -21.96
CA LEU A 15 -27.04 7.00 -21.21
C LEU A 15 -27.58 5.59 -21.49
N ILE A 16 -27.53 4.68 -20.53
CA ILE A 16 -28.41 3.50 -20.37
C ILE A 16 -28.18 2.91 -18.96
N SER A 17 -29.28 2.59 -18.27
CA SER A 17 -29.43 1.95 -16.95
C SER A 17 -29.30 2.92 -15.76
N ILE A 18 -30.30 3.74 -15.42
CA ILE A 18 -31.57 3.41 -14.72
C ILE A 18 -31.36 2.60 -13.43
N ALA A 19 -31.47 3.31 -12.31
CA ALA A 19 -31.87 2.88 -10.96
C ALA A 19 -31.60 1.42 -10.55
N VAL A 20 -30.47 1.22 -9.87
CA VAL A 20 -30.35 0.22 -8.80
C VAL A 20 -29.94 0.98 -7.54
N ASN A 21 -30.80 0.89 -6.52
CA ASN A 21 -30.73 1.44 -5.16
C ASN A 21 -29.48 2.26 -4.77
N ALA A 22 -29.71 3.55 -4.54
CA ALA A 22 -28.84 4.37 -3.71
C ALA A 22 -28.88 3.84 -2.25
N GLU A 23 -27.71 3.78 -1.60
CA GLU A 23 -27.47 3.40 -0.19
C GLU A 23 -27.02 1.97 0.14
N GLU A 24 -26.28 1.28 -0.73
CA GLU A 24 -25.50 0.11 -0.29
C GLU A 24 -24.00 0.34 -0.54
N LEU A 25 -23.32 0.82 0.51
CA LEU A 25 -21.85 0.94 0.63
C LEU A 25 -21.16 1.55 -0.60
N ALA A 26 -21.29 2.87 -0.80
CA ALA A 26 -20.50 3.57 -1.80
C ALA A 26 -19.00 3.31 -1.56
N MET A 27 -18.42 2.36 -2.32
CA MET A 27 -16.98 2.23 -2.45
C MET A 27 -16.50 3.57 -2.96
N LYS A 28 -15.78 4.30 -2.10
CA LYS A 28 -15.13 5.55 -2.50
C LYS A 28 -14.01 5.19 -3.46
N GLU A 29 -14.34 5.12 -4.74
CA GLU A 29 -13.36 4.94 -5.81
C GLU A 29 -12.60 6.25 -6.01
N HIS A 30 -11.28 6.14 -6.13
CA HIS A 30 -10.41 7.27 -6.41
C HIS A 30 -9.61 6.95 -7.67
N VAL A 31 -9.61 7.88 -8.61
CA VAL A 31 -8.84 7.74 -9.85
C VAL A 31 -7.46 8.39 -9.64
N VAL A 32 -6.41 7.62 -9.91
CA VAL A 32 -5.02 8.08 -9.81
C VAL A 32 -4.39 7.99 -11.20
N GLN A 33 -3.73 9.05 -11.66
CA GLN A 33 -2.93 9.03 -12.88
C GLN A 33 -1.47 8.72 -12.54
N LEU A 34 -0.91 7.72 -13.21
CA LEU A 34 0.44 7.21 -12.99
C LEU A 34 1.19 7.15 -14.32
N ASN A 35 2.44 7.59 -14.32
CA ASN A 35 3.37 7.36 -15.42
C ASN A 35 4.16 6.08 -15.09
N LEU A 36 3.85 4.99 -15.79
CA LEU A 36 4.55 3.72 -15.61
C LEU A 36 5.77 3.65 -16.53
N PRO A 37 6.98 3.36 -16.00
CA PRO A 37 8.12 2.98 -16.84
C PRO A 37 7.78 1.75 -17.69
N GLU A 38 8.35 1.67 -18.89
CA GLU A 38 8.15 0.54 -19.82
C GLU A 38 8.49 -0.81 -19.17
N SER A 39 9.52 -0.83 -18.32
CA SER A 39 9.94 -2.00 -17.55
C SER A 39 8.87 -2.57 -16.60
N ILE A 40 7.85 -1.78 -16.24
CA ILE A 40 6.72 -2.21 -15.41
C ILE A 40 5.48 -2.41 -16.26
N TYR A 41 5.22 -1.50 -17.22
CA TYR A 41 4.05 -1.56 -18.08
C TYR A 41 4.00 -2.82 -18.93
N GLU A 42 5.10 -3.17 -19.61
CA GLU A 42 5.15 -4.31 -20.55
C GLU A 42 4.78 -5.64 -19.88
N PRO A 43 5.38 -6.02 -18.72
CA PRO A 43 4.97 -7.23 -18.00
C PRO A 43 3.49 -7.26 -17.63
N LEU A 44 2.93 -6.14 -17.16
CA LEU A 44 1.51 -6.06 -16.78
C LEU A 44 0.59 -6.22 -17.99
N ASN A 45 0.95 -5.59 -19.12
CA ASN A 45 0.21 -5.68 -20.36
C ASN A 45 0.26 -7.09 -20.97
N GLN A 46 1.41 -7.78 -20.87
CA GLN A 46 1.54 -9.17 -21.30
C GLN A 46 0.64 -10.11 -20.48
N ILE A 47 0.57 -9.92 -19.16
CA ILE A 47 -0.31 -10.71 -18.29
C ILE A 47 -1.77 -10.45 -18.66
N ALA A 48 -2.18 -9.18 -18.82
CA ALA A 48 -3.53 -8.83 -19.22
C ALA A 48 -3.93 -9.50 -20.54
N ALA A 49 -3.07 -9.45 -21.56
CA ALA A 49 -3.29 -10.09 -22.84
C ALA A 49 -3.38 -11.62 -22.73
N ALA A 50 -2.54 -12.25 -21.89
CA ALA A 50 -2.51 -13.70 -21.71
C ALA A 50 -3.71 -14.23 -20.90
N THR A 51 -4.22 -13.46 -19.93
CA THR A 51 -5.33 -13.88 -19.06
C THR A 51 -6.70 -13.42 -19.58
N GLY A 52 -6.73 -12.51 -20.56
CA GLY A 52 -7.94 -11.86 -21.03
C GLY A 52 -8.53 -10.85 -20.04
N MET A 53 -7.79 -10.50 -18.98
CA MET A 53 -8.17 -9.46 -18.04
C MET A 53 -7.88 -8.07 -18.61
N SER A 54 -8.58 -7.05 -18.11
CA SER A 54 -8.20 -5.68 -18.41
C SER A 54 -6.88 -5.31 -17.72
N LEU A 55 -6.14 -4.36 -18.33
CA LEU A 55 -4.91 -3.83 -17.72
C LEU A 55 -5.18 -3.24 -16.33
N ASP A 56 -6.32 -2.55 -16.15
CA ASP A 56 -6.73 -1.95 -14.87
C ASP A 56 -6.90 -3.01 -13.78
N GLU A 57 -7.53 -4.15 -14.08
CA GLU A 57 -7.67 -5.25 -13.12
C GLU A 57 -6.33 -5.84 -12.72
N VAL A 58 -5.41 -6.03 -13.67
CA VAL A 58 -4.07 -6.54 -13.40
C VAL A 58 -3.27 -5.55 -12.54
N ILE A 59 -3.36 -4.25 -12.83
CA ILE A 59 -2.75 -3.19 -12.02
C ILE A 59 -3.32 -3.22 -10.60
N VAL A 60 -4.65 -3.21 -10.44
CA VAL A 60 -5.31 -3.25 -9.13
C VAL A 60 -4.92 -4.50 -8.34
N GLN A 61 -4.84 -5.66 -8.98
CA GLN A 61 -4.40 -6.89 -8.33
C GLN A 61 -2.94 -6.82 -7.89
N THR A 62 -2.07 -6.25 -8.73
CA THR A 62 -0.65 -6.05 -8.41
C THR A 62 -0.50 -5.10 -7.22
N LEU A 63 -1.24 -4.00 -7.22
CA LEU A 63 -1.26 -3.04 -6.11
C LEU A 63 -1.80 -3.68 -4.83
N LYS A 64 -2.86 -4.50 -4.90
CA LYS A 64 -3.39 -5.25 -3.75
C LYS A 64 -2.34 -6.17 -3.14
N GLY A 65 -1.55 -6.87 -3.96
CA GLY A 65 -0.46 -7.73 -3.51
C GLY A 65 0.71 -6.97 -2.89
N GLY A 66 0.96 -5.73 -3.35
CA GLY A 66 2.00 -4.84 -2.86
C GLY A 66 1.54 -3.79 -1.86
N MET A 67 0.40 -3.98 -1.18
CA MET A 67 -0.09 -3.00 -0.20
C MET A 67 0.86 -2.87 1.00
N PRO A 68 1.08 -1.64 1.51
CA PRO A 68 1.83 -1.45 2.75
C PRO A 68 1.12 -2.11 3.94
N PRO A 69 1.85 -2.42 5.02
CA PRO A 69 1.26 -3.03 6.22
C PRO A 69 0.14 -2.18 6.80
N SER A 70 -1.03 -2.80 7.00
CA SER A 70 -2.25 -2.15 7.48
C SER A 70 -2.30 -2.09 9.00
N LEU A 71 -2.72 -0.94 9.54
CA LEU A 71 -2.93 -0.71 10.98
C LEU A 71 -4.36 -1.02 11.47
N LYS A 72 -5.25 -1.56 10.63
CA LYS A 72 -6.67 -1.82 10.97
C LYS A 72 -6.89 -2.64 12.25
N LYS A 73 -5.97 -3.54 12.59
CA LYS A 73 -6.05 -4.40 13.79
C LYS A 73 -5.23 -3.88 14.97
N VAL A 74 -4.50 -2.78 14.77
CA VAL A 74 -3.66 -2.17 15.80
C VAL A 74 -4.52 -1.16 16.58
N PRO A 75 -4.45 -1.12 17.93
CA PRO A 75 -5.08 -0.05 18.70
C PRO A 75 -4.64 1.33 18.22
N SER A 76 -5.59 2.27 18.08
CA SER A 76 -5.33 3.60 17.52
C SER A 76 -4.28 4.39 18.28
N ALA A 77 -4.12 4.14 19.59
CA ALA A 77 -3.08 4.75 20.42
C ALA A 77 -1.66 4.53 19.89
N PHE A 78 -1.42 3.45 19.13
CA PHE A 78 -0.12 3.12 18.58
C PHE A 78 0.06 3.58 17.12
N HIS A 79 -0.98 4.12 16.46
CA HIS A 79 -0.94 4.39 15.03
C HIS A 79 0.09 5.43 14.65
N ASP A 80 0.12 6.56 15.37
CA ASP A 80 1.03 7.68 15.04
C ASP A 80 2.50 7.25 15.14
N GLU A 81 2.83 6.52 16.21
CA GLU A 81 4.19 6.03 16.43
C GLU A 81 4.59 4.98 15.38
N LEU A 82 3.71 4.04 15.03
CA LEU A 82 4.00 3.07 13.96
C LEU A 82 4.11 3.74 12.58
N LEU A 83 3.22 4.70 12.27
CA LEU A 83 3.30 5.46 11.02
C LEU A 83 4.60 6.24 10.91
N SER A 84 5.16 6.71 12.03
CA SER A 84 6.46 7.40 12.05
C SER A 84 7.59 6.54 11.47
N LEU A 85 7.52 5.20 11.60
CA LEU A 85 8.50 4.26 11.06
C LEU A 85 8.56 4.28 9.53
N ASN A 86 7.49 4.69 8.83
CA ASN A 86 7.52 4.82 7.37
C ASN A 86 8.54 5.86 6.89
N LYS A 87 8.94 6.80 7.75
CA LYS A 87 9.94 7.84 7.45
C LYS A 87 11.38 7.35 7.63
N MET A 88 11.58 6.22 8.30
CA MET A 88 12.90 5.65 8.56
C MET A 88 13.44 4.97 7.29
N ASP A 89 14.75 5.05 7.09
CA ASP A 89 15.44 4.24 6.10
C ASP A 89 15.56 2.78 6.56
N ASP A 90 16.10 1.93 5.68
CA ASP A 90 16.13 0.49 5.93
C ASP A 90 17.10 0.11 7.06
N ILE A 91 18.17 0.88 7.25
CA ILE A 91 19.15 0.65 8.33
C ILE A 91 18.52 1.01 9.68
N GLN A 92 17.80 2.12 9.73
CA GLN A 92 17.04 2.55 10.91
C GLN A 92 15.97 1.52 11.28
N LEU A 93 15.19 1.04 10.31
CA LEU A 93 14.21 -0.03 10.54
C LEU A 93 14.87 -1.32 11.06
N TRP A 94 16.06 -1.66 10.58
CA TRP A 94 16.83 -2.80 11.10
C TRP A 94 17.23 -2.60 12.56
N ASN A 95 17.64 -1.39 12.96
CA ASN A 95 17.95 -1.08 14.36
C ASN A 95 16.72 -1.17 15.27
N VAL A 96 15.54 -0.80 14.77
CA VAL A 96 14.27 -1.00 15.49
C VAL A 96 14.03 -2.48 15.73
N ILE A 97 14.18 -3.32 14.70
CA ILE A 97 14.01 -4.79 14.79
C ILE A 97 14.96 -5.39 15.84
N GLN A 98 16.23 -4.97 15.82
CA GLN A 98 17.26 -5.44 16.76
C GLN A 98 17.12 -4.84 18.18
N GLY A 99 16.14 -3.95 18.42
CA GLY A 99 15.97 -3.29 19.71
C GLY A 99 17.09 -2.31 20.07
N LYS A 100 17.89 -1.87 19.09
CA LYS A 100 19.00 -0.92 19.28
C LYS A 100 18.52 0.53 19.32
N GLU A 101 17.32 0.79 18.82
CA GLU A 101 16.71 2.11 18.85
C GLU A 101 15.91 2.34 20.12
N LYS A 102 15.93 3.56 20.66
CA LYS A 102 15.19 3.93 21.86
C LYS A 102 13.72 3.59 21.65
N GLU A 103 13.17 2.77 22.56
CA GLU A 103 11.77 2.42 22.56
C GLU A 103 10.92 3.70 22.61
N GLY A 104 9.86 3.75 21.81
CA GLY A 104 8.96 4.91 21.73
C GLY A 104 8.35 5.25 23.10
N PRO A 105 7.54 6.32 23.19
CA PRO A 105 6.93 6.68 24.47
C PRO A 105 6.22 5.48 25.09
N SER A 106 6.47 5.24 26.37
CA SER A 106 5.71 4.29 27.18
C SER A 106 4.27 4.78 27.20
N ILE A 107 3.41 4.22 26.36
CA ILE A 107 1.98 4.53 26.36
C ILE A 107 1.39 3.80 27.57
N ASP A 108 0.69 4.56 28.42
CA ASP A 108 0.15 4.12 29.70
C ASP A 108 -0.64 2.80 29.60
N HIS A 109 -0.61 2.03 30.69
CA HIS A 109 -0.99 0.62 30.84
C HIS A 109 -2.46 0.23 30.56
N GLU A 110 -3.25 1.04 29.85
CA GLU A 110 -4.64 0.69 29.49
C GLU A 110 -4.75 -0.29 28.29
N HIS A 111 -3.63 -0.69 27.70
CA HIS A 111 -3.58 -1.65 26.60
C HIS A 111 -2.83 -2.93 27.03
N GLU A 112 -3.49 -3.71 27.87
CA GLU A 112 -2.95 -4.84 28.64
C GLU A 112 -2.43 -6.06 27.85
N THR A 113 -2.35 -6.06 26.52
CA THR A 113 -2.12 -7.33 25.77
C THR A 113 -1.16 -7.30 24.58
N ALA A 114 -0.45 -6.21 24.30
CA ALA A 114 0.61 -6.24 23.29
C ALA A 114 1.82 -5.46 23.77
N ASP A 115 2.96 -6.13 23.91
CA ASP A 115 4.24 -5.48 24.13
C ASP A 115 4.50 -4.51 22.98
N PHE A 116 4.29 -3.21 23.22
CA PHE A 116 4.48 -2.18 22.22
C PHE A 116 5.84 -2.28 21.49
N PRO A 117 6.95 -2.63 22.17
CA PRO A 117 8.21 -2.92 21.49
C PRO A 117 8.12 -4.05 20.45
N MET A 118 7.41 -5.14 20.76
CA MET A 118 7.21 -6.25 19.83
C MET A 118 6.37 -5.82 18.62
N LEU A 119 5.34 -5.01 18.84
CA LEU A 119 4.50 -4.45 17.78
C LEU A 119 5.31 -3.52 16.85
N ARG A 120 6.15 -2.65 17.43
CA ARG A 120 7.04 -1.76 16.69
C ARG A 120 8.02 -2.54 15.81
N ARG A 121 8.63 -3.59 16.35
CA ARG A 121 9.53 -4.51 15.63
C ARG A 121 8.81 -5.24 14.50
N ALA A 122 7.63 -5.80 14.76
CA ALA A 122 6.83 -6.51 13.75
C ALA A 122 6.39 -5.59 12.59
N TYR A 123 6.03 -4.34 12.90
CA TYR A 123 5.70 -3.34 11.88
C TYR A 123 6.92 -2.93 11.06
N ALA A 124 8.06 -2.64 11.70
CA ALA A 124 9.32 -2.32 11.02
C ALA A 124 9.75 -3.44 10.05
N PHE A 125 9.63 -4.68 10.49
CA PHE A 125 9.88 -5.85 9.64
C PHE A 125 8.95 -5.92 8.43
N SER A 126 7.65 -5.66 8.64
CA SER A 126 6.67 -5.64 7.55
C SER A 126 6.94 -4.53 6.54
N LEU A 127 7.48 -3.38 6.97
CA LEU A 127 7.93 -2.30 6.08
C LEU A 127 9.13 -2.72 5.24
N LEU A 128 10.14 -3.35 5.83
CA LEU A 128 11.30 -3.85 5.08
C LEU A 128 10.88 -4.87 4.01
N LYS A 129 10.00 -5.81 4.36
CA LYS A 129 9.42 -6.76 3.39
C LYS A 129 8.72 -6.04 2.25
N TRP A 130 7.89 -5.04 2.57
CA TRP A 130 7.17 -4.25 1.56
C TRP A 130 8.12 -3.46 0.64
N ARG A 131 9.26 -3.03 1.16
CA ARG A 131 10.33 -2.35 0.39
C ARG A 131 11.21 -3.31 -0.44
N GLY A 132 10.94 -4.62 -0.41
CA GLY A 132 11.65 -5.61 -1.19
C GLY A 132 12.86 -6.24 -0.50
N HIS A 133 13.06 -5.99 0.80
CA HIS A 133 14.07 -6.72 1.57
C HIS A 133 13.62 -8.15 1.84
N PRO A 134 14.55 -9.12 1.83
CA PRO A 134 14.23 -10.50 2.17
C PRO A 134 13.65 -10.56 3.59
N VAL A 135 12.72 -11.48 3.81
CA VAL A 135 12.16 -11.82 5.11
C VAL A 135 13.10 -12.85 5.75
N PRO A 136 13.87 -12.52 6.80
CA PRO A 136 14.49 -13.52 7.64
C PRO A 136 13.43 -14.51 8.11
N SER A 137 13.69 -15.80 7.95
CA SER A 137 12.86 -16.85 8.50
C SER A 137 12.77 -16.70 10.02
N PRO A 138 11.67 -17.14 10.68
CA PRO A 138 11.57 -17.11 12.13
C PRO A 138 12.76 -17.79 12.84
N HIS A 139 13.37 -18.81 12.21
CA HIS A 139 14.56 -19.47 12.73
C HIS A 139 15.81 -18.56 12.66
N GLU A 140 15.98 -17.79 11.60
CA GLU A 140 17.04 -16.77 11.51
C GLU A 140 16.83 -15.63 12.52
N MET A 141 15.57 -15.32 12.87
CA MET A 141 15.25 -14.33 13.90
C MET A 141 15.49 -14.82 15.34
N MET A 142 15.53 -16.14 15.57
CA MET A 142 15.67 -16.74 16.90
C MET A 142 17.12 -17.13 17.24
N LEU A 143 18.07 -16.92 16.33
CA LEU A 143 19.47 -17.34 16.47
C LEU A 143 20.46 -16.20 16.78
N GLU A 144 20.00 -14.97 17.00
CA GLU A 144 20.87 -13.85 17.42
C GLU A 144 20.71 -13.46 18.89
#